data_AF-A0AAE7AHI6-F1
#
_entry.id   AF-A0AAE7AHI6-F1
#
_cell.length_a   1.000
_cell.length_b   1.000
_cell.length_c   1.000
_cell.angle_alpha   90.00
_cell.angle_beta   90.00
_cell.angle_gamma   90.00
#
_symmetry.space_group_name_H-M   'P 1'
#
loop_
_entity.id
_entity.type
_entity.pdbx_description
1 polymer ?
#
loop_
_entity_poly.entity_id
_entity_poly.type
_entity_poly.pdbx_seq_one_letter_code
_entity_poly.pdbx_strand_id
1 'polypeptide(L)'
;MATVTVDSILKRVNTLLNDRTWVRWPKQELLDYYNDAAKAIVLMRPDAHTKNVQFNCAAGTKQTLPADALRLIEVLRNADGKVIRFVPRRALDDSYPDWHAGKDGTSVAAYTYDDRDPKNFYLYPGPAAAVKVDVIYSVAPQSKVLTDVENVGTPALADLDDIYINPLIDFIMYRAFSKDSEYSANSNRAVGHYNAYLQQLGEKTQVDTNMEQRKTEGFSRVTGQ
;
A
#
# COMPACT_ATOMS: atom_id res chain seq x y z
N MET A 1 -11.50 5.33 -4.28
CA MET A 1 -10.84 6.61 -3.93
C MET A 1 -11.46 7.07 -2.63
N ALA A 2 -10.66 7.58 -1.70
CA ALA A 2 -11.15 8.08 -0.42
C ALA A 2 -12.12 9.26 -0.63
N THR A 3 -13.29 9.20 0.00
CA THR A 3 -14.27 10.29 0.02
C THR A 3 -14.43 10.89 1.41
N VAL A 4 -13.96 10.17 2.43
CA VAL A 4 -14.12 10.57 3.83
C VAL A 4 -12.96 11.47 4.28
N THR A 5 -13.32 12.56 4.97
CA THR A 5 -12.34 13.51 5.53
C THR A 5 -11.73 12.97 6.82
N VAL A 6 -10.47 13.29 7.08
CA VAL A 6 -9.79 12.90 8.33
C VAL A 6 -10.50 13.51 9.54
N ASP A 7 -10.97 14.75 9.43
CA ASP A 7 -11.76 15.41 10.47
C ASP A 7 -13.01 14.60 10.88
N SER A 8 -13.73 14.02 9.91
CA SER A 8 -14.90 13.19 10.20
C SER A 8 -14.54 11.88 10.93
N ILE A 9 -13.39 11.28 10.60
CA ILE A 9 -12.86 10.11 11.29
C ILE A 9 -12.51 10.46 12.73
N LEU A 10 -11.79 11.57 12.95
CA LEU A 10 -11.42 12.04 14.29
C LEU A 10 -12.65 12.37 15.12
N LYS A 11 -13.69 13.00 14.55
CA LYS A 11 -14.95 13.27 15.25
C LYS A 11 -15.68 11.99 15.68
N ARG A 12 -15.64 10.93 14.86
CA ARG A 12 -16.17 9.61 15.23
C ARG A 12 -15.41 9.01 16.40
N VAL A 13 -14.07 8.98 16.33
CA VAL A 13 -13.20 8.54 17.45
C VAL A 13 -13.51 9.31 18.72
N ASN A 14 -13.59 10.64 18.62
CA ASN A 14 -13.83 11.50 19.76
C ASN A 14 -15.19 11.23 20.43
N THR A 15 -16.20 10.89 19.63
CA THR A 15 -17.51 10.46 20.13
C THR A 15 -17.40 9.12 20.87
N LEU A 16 -16.63 8.15 20.35
CA LEU A 16 -16.40 6.86 21.00
C LEU A 16 -15.61 6.98 22.32
N LEU A 17 -14.71 7.96 22.41
CA LEU A 17 -13.96 8.28 23.62
C LEU A 17 -14.76 9.09 24.65
N ASN A 18 -15.99 9.48 24.32
CA ASN A 18 -16.85 10.35 25.13
C ASN A 18 -16.21 11.71 25.49
N ASP A 19 -15.41 12.30 24.59
CA ASP A 19 -14.71 13.57 24.81
C ASP A 19 -15.11 14.65 23.79
N ARG A 20 -16.41 14.92 23.65
CA ARG A 20 -16.94 15.81 22.59
C ARG A 20 -16.33 17.23 22.56
N THR A 21 -15.69 17.67 23.63
CA THR A 21 -15.02 18.97 23.77
C THR A 21 -13.51 18.91 23.54
N TRP A 22 -12.92 17.75 23.20
CA TRP A 22 -11.49 17.55 22.92
C TRP A 22 -10.58 17.93 24.11
N VAL A 23 -11.06 17.73 25.34
CA VAL A 23 -10.35 18.14 26.56
C VAL A 23 -9.35 17.08 26.99
N ARG A 24 -9.77 15.80 26.96
CA ARG A 24 -8.93 14.68 27.38
C ARG A 24 -8.03 14.19 26.24
N TRP A 25 -8.56 14.20 25.03
CA TRP A 25 -7.94 13.74 23.81
C TRP A 25 -7.88 14.92 22.82
N PRO A 26 -6.81 15.74 22.90
CA PRO A 26 -6.62 16.83 21.97
C PRO A 26 -6.64 16.33 20.53
N LYS A 27 -7.24 17.12 19.64
CA LYS A 27 -7.39 16.74 18.23
C LYS A 27 -6.05 16.47 17.54
N GLN A 28 -5.01 17.24 17.90
CA GLN A 28 -3.63 17.00 17.44
C GLN A 28 -3.15 15.60 17.80
N GLU A 29 -3.40 15.13 19.03
CA GLU A 29 -2.96 13.81 19.48
C GLU A 29 -3.68 12.69 18.71
N LEU A 30 -5.00 12.82 18.50
CA LEU A 30 -5.75 11.84 17.71
C LEU A 30 -5.34 11.86 16.23
N LEU A 31 -4.93 13.01 15.69
CA LEU A 31 -4.37 13.13 14.35
C LEU A 31 -3.02 12.40 14.23
N ASP A 32 -2.16 12.48 15.25
CA ASP A 32 -0.89 11.75 15.26
C ASP A 32 -1.15 10.23 15.26
N TYR A 33 -2.12 9.75 16.02
CA TYR A 33 -2.54 8.34 15.98
C TYR A 33 -3.16 7.94 14.64
N TYR A 34 -3.90 8.83 13.98
CA TYR A 34 -4.40 8.59 12.63
C TYR A 34 -3.25 8.43 11.62
N ASN A 35 -2.25 9.30 11.69
CA ASN A 35 -1.08 9.26 10.82
C ASN A 35 -0.27 7.97 11.02
N ASP A 36 -0.13 7.51 12.27
CA ASP A 36 0.45 6.21 12.60
C ASP A 36 -0.39 5.05 12.06
N ALA A 37 -1.72 5.11 12.22
CA ALA A 37 -2.65 4.08 11.76
C ALA A 37 -2.56 3.88 10.24
N ALA A 38 -2.55 4.98 9.47
CA ALA A 38 -2.45 4.91 8.01
C ALA A 38 -1.15 4.22 7.57
N LYS A 39 -0.02 4.56 8.20
CA LYS A 39 1.27 3.92 7.94
C LYS A 39 1.26 2.44 8.35
N ALA A 40 0.66 2.10 9.48
CA ALA A 40 0.56 0.73 9.97
C ALA A 40 -0.28 -0.16 9.04
N ILE A 41 -1.34 0.38 8.42
CA ILE A 41 -2.14 -0.34 7.43
C ILE A 41 -1.31 -0.61 6.18
N VAL A 42 -0.60 0.40 5.65
CA VAL A 42 0.24 0.21 4.45
C VAL A 42 1.41 -0.73 4.71
N LEU A 43 1.94 -0.77 5.94
CA LEU A 43 2.96 -1.73 6.34
C LEU A 43 2.47 -3.18 6.18
N MET A 44 1.26 -3.48 6.62
CA MET A 44 0.67 -4.82 6.49
C MET A 44 0.09 -5.08 5.10
N ARG A 45 -0.30 -4.01 4.40
CA ARG A 45 -1.01 -4.07 3.14
C ARG A 45 -0.45 -3.03 2.16
N PRO A 46 0.70 -3.31 1.53
CA PRO A 46 1.38 -2.34 0.67
C PRO A 46 0.53 -1.89 -0.54
N ASP A 47 -0.41 -2.72 -0.97
CA ASP A 47 -1.38 -2.45 -2.02
C ASP A 47 -2.50 -1.46 -1.60
N ALA A 48 -2.67 -1.18 -0.30
CA ALA A 48 -3.68 -0.24 0.20
C ALA A 48 -3.46 1.21 -0.25
N HIS A 49 -2.21 1.56 -0.58
CA HIS A 49 -1.85 2.87 -1.09
C HIS A 49 -0.76 2.73 -2.16
N THR A 50 -1.18 2.81 -3.42
CA THR A 50 -0.32 2.58 -4.58
C THR A 50 -0.40 3.72 -5.57
N LYS A 51 0.65 3.87 -6.37
CA LYS A 51 0.65 4.71 -7.57
C LYS A 51 0.81 3.83 -8.79
N ASN A 52 0.01 4.10 -9.81
CA ASN A 52 0.19 3.57 -11.16
C ASN A 52 0.72 4.69 -12.03
N VAL A 53 1.98 4.57 -12.48
CA VAL A 53 2.64 5.61 -13.25
C VAL A 53 3.35 5.03 -14.47
N GLN A 54 3.47 5.86 -15.50
CA GLN A 54 4.39 5.61 -16.59
C GLN A 54 5.82 5.92 -16.12
N PHE A 55 6.63 4.87 -15.96
CA PHE A 55 8.01 4.92 -15.51
C PHE A 55 8.97 5.03 -16.70
N ASN A 56 9.96 5.92 -16.60
CA ASN A 56 11.04 6.04 -17.59
C ASN A 56 12.21 5.13 -17.19
N CYS A 57 12.48 4.11 -18.00
CA CYS A 57 13.57 3.18 -17.76
C CYS A 57 14.94 3.83 -17.95
N ALA A 58 15.88 3.48 -17.08
CA ALA A 58 17.30 3.64 -17.33
C ALA A 58 17.80 2.60 -18.34
N ALA A 59 18.91 2.88 -19.02
CA ALA A 59 19.53 1.89 -19.89
C ALA A 59 20.05 0.70 -19.07
N GLY A 60 19.74 -0.53 -19.52
CA GLY A 60 20.18 -1.77 -18.88
C GLY A 60 19.09 -2.51 -18.10
N THR A 61 19.39 -3.70 -17.61
CA THR A 61 18.38 -4.54 -16.94
C THR A 61 17.93 -4.02 -15.59
N LYS A 62 18.82 -3.40 -14.80
CA LYS A 62 18.50 -2.95 -13.44
C LYS A 62 17.78 -1.61 -13.46
N GLN A 63 16.65 -1.54 -12.77
CA GLN A 63 15.84 -0.35 -12.59
C GLN A 63 15.68 -0.05 -11.11
N THR A 64 15.56 1.23 -10.77
CA THR A 64 15.37 1.71 -9.39
C THR A 64 14.05 2.47 -9.33
N LEU A 65 13.21 2.10 -8.37
CA LEU A 65 11.93 2.77 -8.15
C LEU A 65 12.11 4.23 -7.73
N PRO A 66 11.09 5.08 -7.92
CA PRO A 66 11.07 6.44 -7.40
C PRO A 66 11.34 6.51 -5.88
N ALA A 67 11.85 7.66 -5.41
CA ALA A 67 12.27 7.83 -4.01
C ALA A 67 11.13 7.67 -2.98
N ASP A 68 9.88 7.94 -3.39
CA ASP A 68 8.68 7.80 -2.56
C ASP A 68 8.09 6.37 -2.57
N ALA A 69 8.54 5.51 -3.47
CA ALA A 69 8.08 4.14 -3.55
C ALA A 69 8.58 3.34 -2.34
N LEU A 70 7.73 2.54 -1.72
CA LEU A 70 8.09 1.60 -0.65
C LEU A 70 8.63 0.30 -1.22
N ARG A 71 7.86 -0.32 -2.12
CA ARG A 71 8.16 -1.59 -2.80
C ARG A 71 7.45 -1.66 -4.16
N LEU A 72 7.96 -2.49 -5.07
CA LEU A 72 7.26 -2.83 -6.30
C LEU A 72 6.00 -3.66 -5.98
N ILE A 73 4.92 -3.41 -6.72
CA ILE A 73 3.74 -4.29 -6.77
C ILE A 73 3.74 -5.05 -8.10
N GLU A 74 3.80 -4.34 -9.22
CA GLU A 74 3.71 -4.94 -10.55
C GLU A 74 4.32 -4.05 -11.64
N VAL A 75 4.88 -4.67 -12.68
CA VAL A 75 5.19 -4.01 -13.97
C VAL A 75 4.21 -4.54 -15.01
N LEU A 76 3.29 -3.71 -15.47
CA LEU A 76 2.11 -4.15 -16.22
C LEU A 76 2.41 -4.34 -17.71
N ARG A 77 2.91 -3.29 -18.34
CA ARG A 77 3.03 -3.20 -19.80
C ARG A 77 4.00 -2.12 -20.22
N ASN A 78 4.47 -2.21 -21.45
CA ASN A 78 5.14 -1.13 -22.14
C ASN A 78 4.14 -0.04 -22.52
N ALA A 79 4.63 1.17 -22.76
CA ALA A 79 3.78 2.30 -23.17
C ALA A 79 3.03 2.06 -24.51
N ASP A 80 3.53 1.17 -25.36
CA ASP A 80 2.88 0.74 -26.60
C ASP A 80 1.75 -0.31 -26.38
N GLY A 81 1.54 -0.74 -25.13
CA GLY A 81 0.51 -1.68 -24.74
C GLY A 81 0.98 -3.12 -24.58
N LYS A 82 2.23 -3.47 -24.96
CA LYS A 82 2.72 -4.84 -24.85
C LYS A 82 2.89 -5.26 -23.39
N VAL A 83 2.17 -6.31 -22.99
CA VAL A 83 2.19 -6.85 -21.62
C VAL A 83 3.59 -7.32 -21.23
N ILE A 84 3.97 -7.01 -19.99
CA ILE A 84 5.22 -7.44 -19.36
C ILE A 84 4.87 -8.53 -18.34
N ARG A 85 5.58 -9.66 -18.37
CA ARG A 85 5.27 -10.81 -17.48
C ARG A 85 6.27 -10.93 -16.35
N PHE A 86 5.80 -11.32 -15.16
CA PHE A 86 6.70 -11.71 -14.09
C PHE A 86 7.39 -13.04 -14.45
N VAL A 87 8.71 -13.08 -14.29
CA VAL A 87 9.52 -14.28 -14.44
C VAL A 87 10.45 -14.39 -13.23
N PRO A 88 10.54 -15.56 -12.58
CA PRO A 88 11.49 -15.74 -11.49
C PRO A 88 12.91 -15.59 -12.02
N ARG A 89 13.77 -14.85 -11.31
CA ARG A 89 15.13 -14.51 -11.75
C ARG A 89 15.91 -15.73 -12.25
N ARG A 90 15.83 -16.84 -11.52
CA ARG A 90 16.50 -18.09 -11.87
C ARG A 90 16.19 -18.58 -13.28
N ALA A 91 14.95 -18.41 -13.77
CA ALA A 91 14.60 -18.84 -15.12
C ALA A 91 15.33 -18.03 -16.20
N LEU A 92 15.57 -16.73 -15.95
CA LEU A 92 16.40 -15.89 -16.82
C LEU A 92 17.87 -16.25 -16.69
N ASP A 93 18.37 -16.45 -15.47
CA ASP A 93 19.76 -16.86 -15.22
C ASP A 93 20.11 -18.20 -15.90
N ASP A 94 19.20 -19.18 -15.87
CA ASP A 94 19.40 -20.51 -16.48
C ASP A 94 19.27 -20.47 -18.02
N SER A 95 18.33 -19.68 -18.56
CA SER A 95 18.04 -19.66 -20.01
C SER A 95 18.92 -18.69 -20.79
N TYR A 96 19.33 -17.58 -20.16
CA TYR A 96 20.06 -16.47 -20.76
C TYR A 96 21.15 -15.95 -19.81
N PRO A 97 22.26 -16.67 -19.56
CA PRO A 97 23.23 -16.29 -18.53
C PRO A 97 23.84 -14.88 -18.64
N ASP A 98 23.83 -14.30 -19.85
CA ASP A 98 24.35 -12.97 -20.17
C ASP A 98 23.26 -11.89 -20.24
N TRP A 99 22.02 -12.19 -19.84
CA TRP A 99 20.86 -11.28 -19.99
C TRP A 99 21.07 -9.90 -19.37
N HIS A 100 21.88 -9.81 -18.31
CA HIS A 100 22.26 -8.57 -17.64
C HIS A 100 23.12 -7.62 -18.49
N ALA A 101 23.74 -8.09 -19.59
CA ALA A 101 24.53 -7.26 -20.48
C ALA A 101 23.67 -6.42 -21.45
N GLY A 102 22.38 -6.78 -21.63
CA GLY A 102 21.47 -6.08 -22.54
C GLY A 102 21.15 -4.66 -22.05
N LYS A 103 21.20 -3.68 -22.96
CA LYS A 103 20.90 -2.27 -22.66
C LYS A 103 20.25 -1.46 -23.80
N ASP A 104 19.96 -2.11 -24.93
CA ASP A 104 19.51 -1.45 -26.16
C ASP A 104 18.09 -1.91 -26.58
N GLY A 105 17.37 -2.60 -25.69
CA GLY A 105 16.01 -3.09 -25.96
C GLY A 105 15.02 -1.94 -26.15
N THR A 106 14.21 -1.99 -27.21
CA THR A 106 13.15 -0.99 -27.46
C THR A 106 11.83 -1.31 -26.75
N SER A 107 11.68 -2.56 -26.30
CA SER A 107 10.53 -3.05 -25.53
C SER A 107 10.99 -4.09 -24.51
N VAL A 108 10.20 -4.24 -23.46
CA VAL A 108 10.43 -5.18 -22.36
C VAL A 108 9.41 -6.32 -22.47
N ALA A 109 9.84 -7.55 -22.25
CA ALA A 109 8.98 -8.72 -22.30
C ALA A 109 8.68 -9.29 -20.91
N ALA A 110 9.66 -9.21 -20.01
CA ALA A 110 9.58 -9.78 -18.67
C ALA A 110 10.20 -8.86 -17.63
N TYR A 111 9.78 -9.03 -16.38
CA TYR A 111 10.42 -8.43 -15.23
C TYR A 111 10.64 -9.47 -14.14
N THR A 112 11.61 -9.19 -13.29
CA THR A 112 11.85 -9.95 -12.07
C THR A 112 12.11 -9.00 -10.90
N TYR A 113 11.74 -9.44 -9.71
CA TYR A 113 11.74 -8.64 -8.51
C TYR A 113 11.96 -9.54 -7.29
N ASP A 114 12.77 -9.06 -6.34
CA ASP A 114 13.06 -9.74 -5.08
C ASP A 114 12.67 -8.83 -3.93
N ASP A 115 11.82 -9.34 -3.03
CA ASP A 115 11.33 -8.59 -1.86
C ASP A 115 12.45 -8.18 -0.90
N ARG A 116 13.63 -8.80 -0.97
CA ARG A 116 14.82 -8.43 -0.19
C ARG A 116 15.53 -7.18 -0.72
N ASP A 117 15.33 -6.82 -1.98
CA ASP A 117 15.83 -5.58 -2.60
C ASP A 117 14.65 -4.74 -3.11
N PRO A 118 13.80 -4.23 -2.20
CA PRO A 118 12.45 -3.79 -2.57
C PRO A 118 12.41 -2.52 -3.43
N LYS A 119 13.54 -1.80 -3.53
CA LYS A 119 13.66 -0.57 -4.32
C LYS A 119 14.14 -0.84 -5.75
N ASN A 120 14.63 -2.03 -6.05
CA ASN A 120 15.16 -2.36 -7.35
C ASN A 120 14.38 -3.50 -7.99
N PHE A 121 14.25 -3.44 -9.31
CA PHE A 121 13.66 -4.49 -10.12
C PHE A 121 14.46 -4.64 -11.40
N TYR A 122 14.30 -5.77 -12.08
CA TYR A 122 15.06 -6.06 -13.29
C TYR A 122 14.12 -6.34 -14.44
N LEU A 123 14.47 -5.82 -15.61
CA LEU A 123 13.71 -5.92 -16.85
C LEU A 123 14.48 -6.74 -17.89
N TYR A 124 13.76 -7.52 -18.67
CA TYR A 124 14.29 -8.31 -19.77
C TYR A 124 13.43 -8.18 -21.04
N PRO A 125 14.03 -7.95 -22.22
CA PRO A 125 15.40 -7.52 -22.44
C PRO A 125 15.71 -6.19 -21.71
N GLY A 126 16.99 -5.93 -21.44
CA GLY A 126 17.40 -4.67 -20.82
C GLY A 126 17.07 -3.48 -21.74
N PRO A 127 16.20 -2.56 -21.32
CA PRO A 127 15.76 -1.46 -22.18
C PRO A 127 16.86 -0.44 -22.47
N ALA A 128 16.72 0.28 -23.57
CA ALA A 128 17.40 1.54 -23.82
C ALA A 128 16.89 2.63 -22.86
N ALA A 129 17.69 3.68 -22.65
CA ALA A 129 17.26 4.82 -21.85
C ALA A 129 15.96 5.43 -22.41
N ALA A 130 15.07 5.85 -21.51
CA ALA A 130 13.78 6.48 -21.80
C ALA A 130 12.72 5.58 -22.48
N VAL A 131 12.96 4.26 -22.59
CA VAL A 131 11.85 3.30 -22.80
C VAL A 131 10.88 3.41 -21.63
N LYS A 132 9.58 3.32 -21.90
CA LYS A 132 8.56 3.57 -20.89
C LYS A 132 7.73 2.33 -20.59
N VAL A 133 7.51 2.07 -19.31
CA VAL A 133 6.70 0.97 -18.81
C VAL A 133 5.74 1.46 -17.73
N ASP A 134 4.55 0.91 -17.67
CA ASP A 134 3.58 1.21 -16.62
C ASP A 134 3.93 0.37 -15.38
N VAL A 135 4.21 1.05 -14.26
CA VAL A 135 4.63 0.44 -13.00
C VAL A 135 3.64 0.79 -11.91
N ILE A 136 3.25 -0.23 -11.15
CA ILE A 136 2.53 -0.08 -9.89
C ILE A 136 3.50 -0.29 -8.74
N TYR A 137 3.58 0.68 -7.84
CA TYR A 137 4.36 0.57 -6.60
C TYR A 137 3.58 1.12 -5.41
N SER A 138 3.90 0.58 -4.24
CA SER A 138 3.36 1.03 -2.95
C SER A 138 4.00 2.35 -2.52
N VAL A 139 3.25 3.24 -1.87
CA VAL A 139 3.74 4.54 -1.37
C VAL A 139 3.32 4.73 0.08
N ALA A 140 4.16 5.38 0.88
CA ALA A 140 3.79 5.73 2.24
C ALA A 140 2.70 6.83 2.25
N PRO A 141 1.63 6.70 3.06
CA PRO A 141 0.69 7.78 3.31
C PRO A 141 1.42 9.02 3.83
N GLN A 142 0.98 10.21 3.40
CA GLN A 142 1.58 11.46 3.84
C GLN A 142 0.92 11.92 5.13
N SER A 143 1.72 12.17 6.16
CA SER A 143 1.19 12.65 7.43
C SER A 143 0.41 13.95 7.23
N LYS A 144 -0.85 13.95 7.68
CA LYS A 144 -1.72 15.12 7.64
C LYS A 144 -1.37 16.05 8.79
N VAL A 145 -1.46 17.35 8.53
CA VAL A 145 -1.25 18.40 9.54
C VAL A 145 -2.58 18.98 9.98
N LEU A 146 -2.65 19.45 11.23
CA LEU A 146 -3.91 19.87 11.84
C LEU A 146 -4.59 21.02 11.09
N THR A 147 -3.80 21.96 10.57
CA THR A 147 -4.30 23.11 9.78
C THR A 147 -5.12 22.66 8.57
N ASP A 148 -4.70 21.60 7.89
CA ASP A 148 -5.37 21.09 6.70
C ASP A 148 -6.62 20.27 7.06
N VAL A 149 -6.56 19.57 8.20
CA VAL A 149 -7.69 18.81 8.75
C VAL A 149 -8.81 19.74 9.21
N GLU A 150 -8.48 20.91 9.75
CA GLU A 150 -9.44 21.90 10.23
C GLU A 150 -9.94 22.86 9.13
N ASN A 151 -9.34 22.83 7.94
CA ASN A 151 -9.73 23.68 6.84
C ASN A 151 -11.05 23.19 6.21
N VAL A 152 -12.14 23.92 6.44
CA VAL A 152 -13.48 23.58 5.90
C VAL A 152 -13.57 23.82 4.40
N GLY A 153 -12.79 24.75 3.84
CA GLY A 153 -12.80 25.07 2.42
C GLY A 153 -12.10 24.02 1.56
N THR A 154 -11.05 23.40 2.10
CA THR A 154 -10.29 22.32 1.45
C THR A 154 -9.97 21.24 2.47
N PRO A 155 -10.96 20.42 2.88
CA PRO A 155 -10.77 19.46 3.97
C PRO A 155 -9.81 18.35 3.56
N ALA A 156 -8.87 18.02 4.45
CA ALA A 156 -7.96 16.90 4.24
C ALA A 156 -8.73 15.56 4.15
N LEU A 157 -8.66 14.93 2.97
CA LEU A 157 -9.16 13.58 2.74
C LEU A 157 -8.21 12.53 3.34
N ALA A 158 -8.76 11.36 3.67
CA ALA A 158 -7.95 10.21 4.03
C ALA A 158 -7.08 9.74 2.85
N ASP A 159 -5.86 9.26 3.13
CA ASP A 159 -4.97 8.73 2.08
C ASP A 159 -5.41 7.33 1.61
N LEU A 160 -6.07 6.59 2.48
CA LEU A 160 -6.54 5.23 2.22
C LEU A 160 -8.00 5.24 1.79
N ASP A 161 -8.38 4.27 0.97
CA ASP A 161 -9.76 4.08 0.53
C ASP A 161 -10.72 3.88 1.72
N ASP A 162 -11.99 4.27 1.54
CA ASP A 162 -12.98 4.33 2.63
C ASP A 162 -13.21 2.96 3.32
N ILE A 163 -12.89 1.85 2.64
CA ILE A 163 -12.89 0.50 3.24
C ILE A 163 -11.96 0.36 4.46
N TYR A 164 -10.92 1.21 4.59
CA TYR A 164 -9.97 1.18 5.70
C TYR A 164 -10.37 2.07 6.88
N ILE A 165 -11.51 2.76 6.83
CA ILE A 165 -11.93 3.69 7.91
C ILE A 165 -12.11 2.98 9.25
N ASN A 166 -12.72 1.80 9.27
CA ASN A 166 -12.91 1.07 10.54
C ASN A 166 -11.56 0.60 11.12
N PRO A 167 -10.66 -0.04 10.35
CA PRO A 167 -9.29 -0.30 10.81
C PRO A 167 -8.55 0.93 11.32
N LEU A 168 -8.69 2.09 10.66
CA LEU A 168 -8.09 3.35 11.11
C LEU A 168 -8.64 3.76 12.49
N ILE A 169 -9.97 3.72 12.67
CA ILE A 169 -10.62 4.05 13.95
C ILE A 169 -10.15 3.09 15.05
N ASP A 170 -10.16 1.79 14.80
CA ASP A 170 -9.75 0.79 15.79
C ASP A 170 -8.30 0.96 16.23
N PHE A 171 -7.40 1.29 15.30
CA PHE A 171 -6.01 1.59 15.67
C PHE A 171 -5.89 2.84 16.54
N ILE A 172 -6.64 3.91 16.23
CA ILE A 172 -6.64 5.14 17.05
C ILE A 172 -7.20 4.85 18.44
N MET A 173 -8.30 4.10 18.53
CA MET A 173 -8.91 3.67 19.80
C MET A 173 -7.97 2.79 20.63
N TYR A 174 -7.23 1.89 19.98
CA TYR A 174 -6.17 1.11 20.61
C TYR A 174 -5.13 2.02 21.26
N ARG A 175 -4.56 2.98 20.51
CA ARG A 175 -3.52 3.89 21.03
C ARG A 175 -4.05 4.74 22.19
N ALA A 176 -5.27 5.25 22.08
CA ALA A 176 -5.92 6.01 23.15
C ALA A 176 -6.07 5.15 24.43
N PHE A 177 -6.67 3.96 24.34
CA PHE A 177 -6.85 3.11 25.53
C PHE A 177 -5.56 2.51 26.07
N SER A 178 -4.52 2.33 25.25
CA SER A 178 -3.19 1.91 25.71
C SER A 178 -2.50 2.96 26.57
N LYS A 179 -2.69 4.25 26.26
CA LYS A 179 -2.13 5.35 27.07
C LYS A 179 -2.69 5.35 28.49
N ASP A 180 -3.97 5.02 28.67
CA ASP A 180 -4.66 4.95 29.96
C ASP A 180 -4.78 3.51 30.51
N SER A 181 -3.78 2.67 30.22
CA SER A 181 -3.81 1.24 30.54
C SER A 181 -3.71 0.91 32.03
N GLU A 182 -3.41 1.91 32.88
CA GLU A 182 -3.40 1.75 34.33
C GLU A 182 -4.79 1.35 34.88
N TYR A 183 -5.86 1.71 34.16
CA TYR A 183 -7.19 1.17 34.41
C TYR A 183 -7.36 -0.14 33.65
N SER A 184 -7.49 -1.27 34.38
CA SER A 184 -7.57 -2.62 33.80
C SER A 184 -8.64 -2.78 32.70
N ALA A 185 -9.77 -2.08 32.84
CA ALA A 185 -10.83 -2.06 31.82
C ALA A 185 -10.36 -1.42 30.49
N ASN A 186 -9.53 -0.38 30.53
CA ASN A 186 -8.97 0.25 29.34
C ASN A 186 -7.91 -0.65 28.68
N SER A 187 -7.08 -1.34 29.47
CA SER A 187 -6.15 -2.33 28.93
C SER A 187 -6.88 -3.41 28.12
N ASN A 188 -8.00 -3.93 28.63
CA ASN A 188 -8.81 -4.92 27.90
C ASN A 188 -9.44 -4.33 26.62
N ARG A 189 -9.92 -3.08 26.65
CA ARG A 189 -10.46 -2.39 25.47
C ARG A 189 -9.38 -2.16 24.41
N ALA A 190 -8.17 -1.75 24.81
CA ALA A 190 -7.06 -1.54 23.91
C ALA A 190 -6.72 -2.83 23.14
N VAL A 191 -6.59 -3.96 23.86
CA VAL A 191 -6.38 -5.28 23.25
C VAL A 191 -7.52 -5.66 22.31
N GLY A 192 -8.77 -5.39 22.71
CA GLY A 192 -9.95 -5.64 21.87
C GLY A 192 -9.91 -4.90 20.54
N HIS A 193 -9.64 -3.59 20.56
CA HIS A 193 -9.53 -2.78 19.34
C HIS A 193 -8.33 -3.20 18.47
N TYR A 194 -7.19 -3.54 19.07
CA TYR A 194 -6.03 -4.03 18.32
C TYR A 194 -6.32 -5.37 17.63
N ASN A 195 -7.01 -6.29 18.31
CA ASN A 195 -7.43 -7.57 17.71
C ASN A 195 -8.45 -7.36 16.58
N ALA A 196 -9.43 -6.45 16.76
CA ALA A 196 -10.39 -6.12 15.72
C ALA A 196 -9.71 -5.50 14.49
N TYR A 197 -8.70 -4.64 14.70
CA TYR A 197 -7.87 -4.08 13.65
C TYR A 197 -7.14 -5.17 12.84
N LEU A 198 -6.46 -6.10 13.52
CA LEU A 198 -5.76 -7.21 12.89
C LEU A 198 -6.72 -8.16 12.16
N GLN A 199 -7.87 -8.46 12.77
CA GLN A 199 -8.88 -9.35 12.18
C GLN A 199 -9.43 -8.77 10.88
N GLN A 200 -9.83 -7.49 10.87
CA GLN A 200 -10.38 -6.84 9.68
C GLN A 200 -9.37 -6.83 8.51
N LEU A 201 -8.10 -6.57 8.79
CA LEU A 201 -7.05 -6.61 7.76
C LEU A 201 -6.75 -8.04 7.30
N GLY A 202 -6.74 -9.01 8.22
CA GLY A 202 -6.52 -10.43 7.92
C GLY A 202 -7.64 -11.03 7.06
N GLU A 203 -8.90 -10.80 7.43
CA GLU A 203 -10.08 -11.24 6.67
C GLU A 203 -10.06 -10.67 5.26
N LYS A 204 -9.73 -9.39 5.10
CA LYS A 204 -9.61 -8.76 3.79
C LYS A 204 -8.53 -9.45 2.92
N THR A 205 -7.36 -9.73 3.49
CA THR A 205 -6.28 -10.43 2.78
C THR A 205 -6.68 -11.85 2.36
N GLN A 206 -7.40 -12.56 3.23
CA GLN A 206 -7.90 -13.89 2.93
C GLN A 206 -8.94 -13.86 1.78
N VAL A 207 -9.86 -12.90 1.81
CA VAL A 207 -10.85 -12.71 0.74
C VAL A 207 -10.17 -12.44 -0.61
N ASP A 208 -9.17 -11.56 -0.64
CA ASP A 208 -8.47 -11.22 -1.87
C ASP A 208 -7.68 -12.41 -2.42
N THR A 209 -6.97 -13.15 -1.56
CA THR A 209 -6.25 -14.38 -1.95
C THR A 209 -7.21 -15.42 -2.54
N ASN A 210 -8.37 -15.63 -1.90
CA ASN A 210 -9.38 -16.56 -2.39
C ASN A 210 -9.96 -16.12 -3.74
N MET A 211 -10.12 -14.82 -3.97
CA MET A 211 -10.60 -14.28 -5.25
C MET A 211 -9.57 -14.47 -6.36
N GLU A 212 -8.29 -14.27 -6.09
CA GLU A 212 -7.20 -14.53 -7.04
C GLU A 212 -7.10 -16.01 -7.41
N GLN A 213 -7.21 -16.91 -6.43
CA GLN A 213 -7.23 -18.36 -6.66
C GLN A 213 -8.40 -18.74 -7.58
N ARG A 214 -9.63 -18.25 -7.31
CA ARG A 214 -10.80 -18.53 -8.15
C ARG A 214 -10.64 -18.02 -9.58
N LYS A 215 -10.02 -16.85 -9.78
CA LYS A 215 -9.73 -16.33 -11.13
C LYS A 215 -8.77 -17.25 -11.88
N THR A 216 -7.74 -17.74 -11.18
CA THR A 216 -6.74 -18.65 -11.74
C THR A 216 -7.34 -20.02 -12.10
N GLU A 217 -8.17 -20.58 -11.23
CA GLU A 217 -8.90 -21.83 -11.47
C GLU A 217 -9.92 -21.70 -12.61
N GLY A 218 -10.68 -20.60 -12.63
CA GLY A 218 -11.62 -20.30 -13.71
C GLY A 218 -10.93 -20.19 -15.07
N PHE A 219 -9.74 -19.58 -15.10
CA PHE A 219 -8.92 -19.50 -16.31
C PHE A 219 -8.43 -20.90 -16.76
N SER A 220 -7.85 -21.70 -15.86
CA SER A 220 -7.39 -23.07 -16.17
C SER A 220 -8.51 -23.95 -16.73
N ARG A 221 -9.73 -23.87 -16.17
CA ARG A 221 -10.90 -24.62 -16.68
C ARG A 221 -11.35 -24.20 -18.08
N VAL A 222 -11.17 -22.93 -18.45
CA VAL A 222 -11.54 -22.41 -19.78
C VAL A 222 -10.48 -22.73 -20.82
N THR A 223 -9.20 -22.80 -20.43
CA THR A 223 -8.09 -23.06 -21.37
C THR A 223 -7.70 -24.52 -21.53
N GLY A 224 -8.32 -25.46 -20.80
CA GLY A 224 -8.15 -26.90 -21.02
C GLY A 224 -6.71 -27.39 -20.88
N GLN A 225 -5.96 -26.86 -19.91
CA GLN A 225 -4.75 -27.49 -19.38
C GLN A 225 -5.07 -28.18 -18.07
#